data_AF-A0A7G2CEC1-F1
#
_entry.id   AF-A0A7G2CEC1-F1
#
_cell.length_a   1.000
_cell.length_b   1.000
_cell.length_c   1.000
_cell.angle_alpha   90.00
_cell.angle_beta   90.00
_cell.angle_gamma   90.00
#
_symmetry.space_group_name_H-M   'P 1'
#
loop_
_entity.id
_entity.type
_entity.pdbx_description
1 polymer ?
#
loop_
_entity_poly.entity_id
_entity_poly.type
_entity_poly.pdbx_seq_one_letter_code
_entity_poly.pdbx_strand_id
1 'polypeptide(L)'
;MSHKTVTALQAKVNQLQDDDKDSLLEKLIPASENNQLSKELTALKEEHDSYVAETIAAFHRKEEDYSNAVANFQDEVKQLERENAKLRADCEWLREQMGKEENQSKKFCRVLSMQTPETQEMIMARYNFNSCQFDDLEKIYMWCLEHQIAPHVIKYIFSLDTRTRFVYRNNMTGEAGGVTTQVFNSFFYTVLPALPNLQRITDQDWFPAQIFVSYKRYGLSKEVFEEHCGKSPRKVCACAQPQLDTLQCEGISLKEYFSTVIPLMKCVTAISVRDTYIDTLDWCPSLPESITEIDICGCHNIADFTPLVYMKGLKKVVYNGKTDSSFELIKGQLLSKEVEVRDEDHPEAAEAKVTEEEDENA
;
A
#
# COMPACT_ATOMS: atom_id res chain seq x y z
N MET A 1 -31.13 70.02 120.03
CA MET A 1 -29.97 69.99 119.11
C MET A 1 -30.06 71.20 118.22
N SER A 2 -28.98 71.99 118.17
CA SER A 2 -28.97 73.30 117.51
C SER A 2 -29.26 73.17 116.02
N HIS A 3 -30.06 74.10 115.48
CA HIS A 3 -30.31 74.24 114.05
C HIS A 3 -29.01 74.21 113.22
N LYS A 4 -27.88 74.63 113.80
CA LYS A 4 -26.54 74.54 113.19
C LYS A 4 -26.06 73.11 112.94
N THR A 5 -26.44 72.14 113.77
CA THR A 5 -25.98 70.73 113.66
C THR A 5 -26.72 69.99 112.55
N VAL A 6 -28.02 70.27 112.35
CA VAL A 6 -28.82 69.69 111.26
C VAL A 6 -28.39 70.25 109.90
N THR A 7 -28.11 71.55 109.82
CA THR A 7 -27.61 72.17 108.57
C THR A 7 -26.21 71.68 108.19
N ALA A 8 -25.33 71.44 109.16
CA ALA A 8 -24.00 70.90 108.90
C ALA A 8 -24.01 69.44 108.42
N LEU A 9 -24.92 68.61 108.95
CA LEU A 9 -25.09 67.22 108.49
C LEU A 9 -25.73 67.16 107.10
N GLN A 10 -26.72 67.99 106.79
CA GLN A 10 -27.32 68.05 105.46
C GLN A 10 -26.32 68.52 104.40
N ALA A 11 -25.49 69.52 104.72
CA ALA A 11 -24.42 69.96 103.82
C ALA A 11 -23.40 68.83 103.56
N LYS A 12 -23.09 68.03 104.59
CA LYS A 12 -22.15 66.91 104.45
C LYS A 12 -22.75 65.72 103.68
N VAL A 13 -24.04 65.46 103.80
CA VAL A 13 -24.74 64.46 102.98
C VAL A 13 -24.80 64.89 101.52
N ASN A 14 -25.14 66.15 101.24
CA ASN A 14 -25.15 66.66 99.87
C ASN A 14 -23.75 66.61 99.25
N GLN A 15 -22.73 66.99 100.01
CA GLN A 15 -21.33 66.90 99.57
C GLN A 15 -20.90 65.46 99.29
N LEU A 16 -21.25 64.50 100.15
CA LEU A 16 -20.95 63.08 99.90
C LEU A 16 -21.73 62.51 98.71
N GLN A 17 -22.95 62.98 98.45
CA GLN A 17 -23.73 62.57 97.28
C GLN A 17 -23.16 63.14 95.98
N ASP A 18 -22.66 64.37 96.01
CA ASP A 18 -21.97 64.98 94.88
C ASP A 18 -20.60 64.31 94.64
N ASP A 19 -19.82 64.07 95.70
CA ASP A 19 -18.53 63.37 95.62
C ASP A 19 -18.67 61.91 95.13
N ASP A 20 -19.73 61.19 95.54
CA ASP A 20 -20.00 59.82 95.08
C ASP A 20 -20.47 59.78 93.63
N LYS A 21 -21.23 60.80 93.19
CA LYS A 21 -21.67 60.95 91.80
C LYS A 21 -20.50 61.31 90.87
N ASP A 22 -19.59 62.17 91.32
CA ASP A 22 -18.37 62.53 90.59
C ASP A 22 -17.40 61.34 90.52
N SER A 23 -17.23 60.58 91.61
CA SER A 23 -16.44 59.33 91.64
C SER A 23 -17.02 58.24 90.71
N LEU A 24 -18.35 58.15 90.58
CA LEU A 24 -19.00 57.25 89.63
C LEU A 24 -18.83 57.71 88.18
N LEU A 25 -18.95 59.02 87.90
CA LEU A 25 -18.69 59.59 86.57
C LEU A 25 -17.22 59.41 86.15
N GLU A 26 -16.29 59.63 87.08
CA GLU A 26 -14.85 59.44 86.87
C GLU A 26 -14.47 57.97 86.63
N LYS A 27 -15.27 57.01 87.11
CA LYS A 27 -15.13 55.58 86.79
C LYS A 27 -15.91 55.15 85.54
N LEU A 28 -17.00 55.83 85.19
CA LEU A 28 -17.81 55.55 84.00
C LEU A 28 -17.11 55.97 82.70
N ILE A 29 -16.38 57.10 82.72
CA ILE A 29 -15.65 57.62 81.56
C ILE A 29 -14.59 56.62 81.08
N PRO A 30 -13.67 56.10 81.93
CA PRO A 30 -12.71 55.07 81.54
C PRO A 30 -13.35 53.76 81.06
N ALA A 31 -14.51 53.38 81.59
CA ALA A 31 -15.21 52.18 81.16
C ALA A 31 -15.82 52.32 79.76
N SER A 32 -16.32 53.51 79.42
CA SER A 32 -16.84 53.81 78.08
C SER A 32 -15.73 53.88 77.02
N GLU A 33 -14.60 54.51 77.33
CA GLU A 33 -13.42 54.57 76.46
C GLU A 33 -12.81 53.17 76.24
N ASN A 34 -12.72 52.36 77.29
CA ASN A 34 -12.22 50.99 77.18
C ASN A 34 -13.14 50.09 76.34
N ASN A 35 -14.46 50.31 76.39
CA ASN A 35 -15.41 49.62 75.51
C ASN A 35 -15.24 50.07 74.04
N GLN A 36 -15.00 51.36 73.80
CA GLN A 36 -14.72 51.86 72.44
C GLN A 36 -13.40 51.32 71.88
N LEU A 37 -12.31 51.36 72.66
CA LEU A 37 -11.02 50.81 72.26
C LEU A 37 -11.07 49.31 71.99
N SER A 38 -11.82 48.55 72.80
CA SER A 38 -12.03 47.12 72.58
C SER A 38 -12.76 46.84 71.25
N LYS A 39 -13.75 47.67 70.90
CA LYS A 39 -14.45 47.59 69.61
C LYS A 39 -13.53 47.94 68.44
N GLU A 40 -12.74 49.01 68.56
CA GLU A 40 -11.77 49.42 67.53
C GLU A 40 -10.68 48.35 67.33
N LEU A 41 -10.16 47.76 68.41
CA LEU A 41 -9.19 46.67 68.35
C LEU A 41 -9.78 45.43 67.68
N THR A 42 -11.04 45.12 67.96
CA THR A 42 -11.75 44.00 67.31
C THR A 42 -11.93 44.26 65.82
N ALA A 43 -12.39 45.45 65.43
CA ALA A 43 -12.55 45.83 64.03
C ALA A 43 -11.21 45.83 63.26
N LEU A 44 -10.15 46.36 63.86
CA LEU A 44 -8.82 46.37 63.26
C LEU A 44 -8.25 44.95 63.10
N LYS A 45 -8.54 44.06 64.06
CA LYS A 45 -8.16 42.66 63.96
C LYS A 45 -8.92 41.96 62.83
N GLU A 46 -10.21 42.21 62.70
CA GLU A 46 -11.02 41.68 61.58
C GLU A 46 -10.51 42.20 60.22
N GLU A 47 -10.16 43.48 60.12
CA GLU A 47 -9.56 44.07 58.91
C GLU A 47 -8.20 43.44 58.59
N HIS A 48 -7.33 43.29 59.59
CA HIS A 48 -6.03 42.63 59.43
C HIS A 48 -6.19 41.18 58.98
N ASP A 49 -7.07 40.41 59.62
CA ASP A 49 -7.32 39.01 59.28
C ASP A 49 -7.92 38.89 57.86
N SER A 50 -8.80 39.81 57.46
CA SER A 50 -9.32 39.91 56.09
C SER A 50 -8.20 40.20 55.08
N TYR A 51 -7.33 41.18 55.36
CA TYR A 51 -6.21 41.54 54.49
C TYR A 51 -5.20 40.38 54.34
N VAL A 52 -4.89 39.68 55.43
CA VAL A 52 -4.03 38.49 55.41
C VAL A 52 -4.65 37.38 54.56
N ALA A 53 -5.96 37.12 54.73
CA ALA A 53 -6.66 36.13 53.94
C ALA A 53 -6.66 36.47 52.43
N GLU A 54 -6.90 37.73 52.07
CA GLU A 54 -6.82 38.19 50.69
C GLU A 54 -5.41 38.06 50.10
N THR A 55 -4.39 38.40 50.89
CA THR A 55 -2.98 38.29 50.46
C THR A 55 -2.59 36.83 50.22
N ILE A 56 -2.98 35.91 51.11
CA ILE A 56 -2.75 34.48 50.96
C ILE A 56 -3.49 33.95 49.71
N ALA A 57 -4.76 34.34 49.53
CA ALA A 57 -5.53 33.94 48.36
C ALA A 57 -4.90 34.46 47.05
N ALA A 58 -4.41 35.70 47.03
CA ALA A 58 -3.72 36.27 45.87
C ALA A 58 -2.39 35.56 45.58
N PHE A 59 -1.66 35.14 46.61
CA PHE A 59 -0.43 34.34 46.46
C PHE A 59 -0.73 32.97 45.84
N HIS A 60 -1.73 32.24 46.36
CA HIS A 60 -2.11 30.94 45.81
C HIS A 60 -2.62 31.02 44.37
N ARG A 61 -3.37 32.06 43.99
CA ARG A 61 -3.76 32.27 42.59
C ARG A 61 -2.54 32.42 41.68
N LYS A 62 -1.53 33.21 42.09
CA LYS A 62 -0.29 33.34 41.33
C LYS A 62 0.50 32.03 41.27
N GLU A 63 0.55 31.29 42.37
CA GLU A 63 1.21 29.98 42.42
C GLU A 63 0.55 28.99 41.44
N GLU A 64 -0.78 28.95 41.39
CA GLU A 64 -1.55 28.16 40.43
C GLU A 64 -1.30 28.61 38.98
N ASP A 65 -1.32 29.91 38.71
CA ASP A 65 -1.02 30.47 37.38
C ASP A 65 0.40 30.08 36.93
N TYR A 66 1.40 30.16 37.81
CA TYR A 66 2.76 29.73 37.50
C TYR A 66 2.86 28.22 37.29
N SER A 67 2.19 27.42 38.11
CA SER A 67 2.16 25.96 37.94
C SER A 67 1.56 25.57 36.59
N ASN A 68 0.46 26.21 36.20
CA ASN A 68 -0.18 26.01 34.89
C ASN A 68 0.73 26.45 33.74
N ALA A 69 1.40 27.59 33.87
CA ALA A 69 2.36 28.05 32.86
C ALA A 69 3.54 27.08 32.69
N VAL A 70 4.10 26.57 33.79
CA VAL A 70 5.18 25.57 33.76
C VAL A 70 4.71 24.28 33.10
N ALA A 71 3.51 23.79 33.43
CA ALA A 71 2.94 22.60 32.79
C ALA A 71 2.78 22.78 31.27
N ASN A 72 2.24 23.92 30.84
CA ASN A 72 2.08 24.24 29.42
C ASN A 72 3.43 24.27 28.69
N PHE A 73 4.45 24.92 29.27
CA PHE A 73 5.80 24.94 28.67
C PHE A 73 6.43 23.55 28.61
N GLN A 74 6.23 22.71 29.62
CA GLN A 74 6.73 21.33 29.61
C GLN A 74 6.10 20.50 28.48
N ASP A 75 4.82 20.70 28.22
CA ASP A 75 4.13 19.99 27.13
C ASP A 75 4.55 20.52 25.74
N GLU A 76 4.77 21.83 25.59
CA GLU A 76 5.35 22.42 24.39
C GLU A 76 6.75 21.87 24.10
N VAL A 77 7.61 21.78 25.13
CA VAL A 77 8.96 21.19 25.00
C VAL A 77 8.88 19.72 24.54
N LYS A 78 8.00 18.92 25.16
CA LYS A 78 7.81 17.51 24.73
C LYS A 78 7.32 17.41 23.29
N GLN A 79 6.45 18.32 22.84
CA GLN A 79 5.99 18.34 21.46
C GLN A 79 7.15 18.65 20.49
N LEU A 80 7.92 19.70 20.78
CA LEU A 80 9.08 20.07 19.98
C LEU A 80 10.14 18.97 19.93
N GLU A 81 10.36 18.23 21.03
CA GLU A 81 11.26 17.07 21.04
C GLU A 81 10.82 15.96 20.10
N ARG A 82 9.50 15.65 20.04
CA ARG A 82 8.95 14.66 19.11
C ARG A 82 9.09 15.11 17.65
N GLU A 83 8.80 16.38 17.37
CA GLU A 83 8.94 16.95 16.03
C GLU A 83 10.40 16.94 15.56
N ASN A 84 11.33 17.30 16.45
CA ASN A 84 12.77 17.29 16.16
C ASN A 84 13.30 15.85 15.95
N ALA A 85 12.80 14.87 16.73
CA ALA A 85 13.12 13.47 16.51
C ALA A 85 12.63 12.96 15.12
N LYS A 86 11.41 13.36 14.72
CA LYS A 86 10.88 13.04 13.38
C LYS A 86 11.73 13.66 12.27
N LEU A 87 12.08 14.94 12.39
CA LEU A 87 12.91 15.64 11.40
C LEU A 87 14.30 15.01 11.26
N ARG A 88 14.90 14.54 12.38
CA ARG A 88 16.18 13.80 12.33
C ARG A 88 16.05 12.49 11.56
N ALA A 89 14.99 11.73 11.81
CA ALA A 89 14.72 10.49 11.07
C ALA A 89 14.52 10.77 9.57
N ASP A 90 13.77 11.80 9.21
CA ASP A 90 13.55 12.20 7.82
C ASP A 90 14.87 12.63 7.14
N CYS A 91 15.74 13.36 7.85
CA CYS A 91 17.06 13.76 7.37
C CYS A 91 18.02 12.58 7.18
N GLU A 92 18.00 11.59 8.08
CA GLU A 92 18.77 10.35 7.94
C GLU A 92 18.29 9.55 6.73
N TRP A 93 16.98 9.39 6.57
CA TRP A 93 16.38 8.74 5.40
C TRP A 93 16.77 9.44 4.09
N LEU A 94 16.69 10.78 4.04
CA LEU A 94 17.12 11.55 2.86
C LEU A 94 18.62 11.37 2.55
N ARG A 95 19.48 11.35 3.58
CA ARG A 95 20.92 11.07 3.37
C ARG A 95 21.15 9.68 2.80
N GLU A 96 20.42 8.66 3.28
CA GLU A 96 20.52 7.31 2.72
C GLU A 96 20.07 7.25 1.26
N GLN A 97 18.99 7.95 0.89
CA GLN A 97 18.53 8.01 -0.50
C GLN A 97 19.55 8.72 -1.39
N MET A 98 20.05 9.89 -0.98
CA MET A 98 21.10 10.60 -1.72
C MET A 98 22.38 9.75 -1.87
N GLY A 99 22.76 8.99 -0.84
CA GLY A 99 23.90 8.08 -0.92
C GLY A 99 23.69 6.92 -1.91
N LYS A 100 22.46 6.41 -2.03
CA LYS A 100 22.10 5.42 -3.06
C LYS A 100 22.17 6.02 -4.45
N GLU A 101 21.62 7.21 -4.64
CA GLU A 101 21.66 7.95 -5.93
C GLU A 101 23.09 8.29 -6.34
N GLU A 102 23.94 8.77 -5.43
CA GLU A 102 25.34 9.09 -5.70
C GLU A 102 26.12 7.83 -6.12
N ASN A 103 25.90 6.71 -5.43
CA ASN A 103 26.52 5.43 -5.79
C ASN A 103 26.04 4.92 -7.14
N GLN A 104 24.76 5.09 -7.47
CA GLN A 104 24.19 4.74 -8.77
C GLN A 104 24.79 5.63 -9.88
N SER A 105 24.88 6.94 -9.64
CA SER A 105 25.52 7.92 -10.53
C SER A 105 27.01 7.63 -10.76
N LYS A 106 27.76 7.27 -9.71
CA LYS A 106 29.17 6.85 -9.83
C LYS A 106 29.33 5.57 -10.66
N LYS A 107 28.48 4.57 -10.44
CA LYS A 107 28.43 3.38 -11.29
C LYS A 107 28.11 3.79 -12.74
N PHE A 108 27.29 4.82 -12.94
CA PHE A 108 26.84 5.24 -14.26
C PHE A 108 27.95 5.87 -15.05
N CYS A 109 28.60 6.87 -14.47
CA CYS A 109 29.78 7.48 -15.03
C CYS A 109 30.86 6.42 -15.35
N ARG A 110 31.02 5.39 -14.50
CA ARG A 110 31.98 4.31 -14.76
C ARG A 110 31.61 3.48 -15.99
N VAL A 111 30.39 2.96 -16.09
CA VAL A 111 29.98 2.14 -17.26
C VAL A 111 29.92 2.98 -18.52
N LEU A 112 29.43 4.21 -18.41
CA LEU A 112 29.36 5.15 -19.51
C LEU A 112 30.77 5.50 -20.03
N SER A 113 31.75 5.70 -19.14
CA SER A 113 33.15 5.95 -19.51
C SER A 113 33.82 4.81 -20.28
N MET A 114 33.25 3.60 -20.26
CA MET A 114 33.71 2.47 -21.06
C MET A 114 33.15 2.48 -22.49
N GLN A 115 32.22 3.38 -22.79
CA GLN A 115 31.64 3.57 -24.12
C GLN A 115 32.34 4.69 -24.88
N THR A 116 32.22 4.67 -26.21
CA THR A 116 32.73 5.76 -27.07
C THR A 116 32.02 7.08 -26.74
N PRO A 117 32.69 8.24 -26.80
CA PRO A 117 32.08 9.54 -26.52
C PRO A 117 30.77 9.77 -27.27
N GLU A 118 30.69 9.32 -28.52
CA GLU A 118 29.49 9.38 -29.38
C GLU A 118 28.33 8.56 -28.78
N THR A 119 28.62 7.34 -28.31
CA THR A 119 27.63 6.51 -27.61
C THR A 119 27.15 7.17 -26.32
N GLN A 120 28.05 7.83 -25.57
CA GLN A 120 27.69 8.50 -24.31
C GLN A 120 26.75 9.68 -24.55
N GLU A 121 27.11 10.55 -25.49
CA GLU A 121 26.31 11.71 -25.87
C GLU A 121 24.91 11.29 -26.35
N MET A 122 24.83 10.21 -27.13
CA MET A 122 23.56 9.68 -27.63
C MET A 122 22.69 9.05 -26.54
N ILE A 123 23.27 8.28 -25.61
CA ILE A 123 22.52 7.74 -24.45
C ILE A 123 21.93 8.89 -23.64
N MET A 124 22.71 9.93 -23.37
CA MET A 124 22.26 11.11 -22.64
C MET A 124 21.20 11.92 -23.40
N ALA A 125 21.30 12.01 -24.73
CA ALA A 125 20.35 12.75 -25.56
C ALA A 125 19.00 12.03 -25.75
N ARG A 126 18.99 10.69 -25.73
CA ARG A 126 17.77 9.89 -25.94
C ARG A 126 17.10 9.41 -24.66
N TYR A 127 17.86 9.25 -23.58
CA TYR A 127 17.35 8.77 -22.31
C TYR A 127 17.17 9.95 -21.35
N ASN A 128 16.01 10.61 -21.44
CA ASN A 128 15.63 11.53 -20.38
C ASN A 128 15.06 10.73 -19.21
N PHE A 129 15.92 10.34 -18.27
CA PHE A 129 15.58 9.59 -17.05
C PHE A 129 14.45 10.25 -16.22
N ASN A 130 14.14 11.53 -16.47
CA ASN A 130 13.08 12.26 -15.78
C ASN A 130 11.72 12.25 -16.50
N SER A 131 11.66 11.86 -17.78
CA SER A 131 10.39 11.76 -18.50
C SER A 131 9.97 10.30 -18.57
N CYS A 132 9.13 9.88 -17.62
CA CYS A 132 8.43 8.59 -17.61
C CYS A 132 7.44 8.43 -18.79
N GLN A 133 7.82 8.84 -20.01
CA GLN A 133 6.97 8.78 -21.19
C GLN A 133 7.08 7.41 -21.84
N PHE A 134 6.14 6.56 -21.41
CA PHE A 134 5.62 5.27 -21.87
C PHE A 134 6.20 4.50 -23.08
N ASP A 135 6.86 5.12 -24.07
CA ASP A 135 7.26 4.47 -25.33
C ASP A 135 8.78 4.54 -25.60
N ASP A 136 9.58 4.76 -24.56
CA ASP A 136 11.02 5.00 -24.67
C ASP A 136 11.84 3.71 -24.54
N LEU A 137 11.50 2.79 -23.62
CA LEU A 137 12.31 1.59 -23.35
C LEU A 137 12.52 0.70 -24.57
N GLU A 138 11.47 0.45 -25.33
CA GLU A 138 11.53 -0.36 -26.54
C GLU A 138 12.43 0.29 -27.59
N LYS A 139 12.24 1.59 -27.86
CA LYS A 139 13.05 2.34 -28.82
C LYS A 139 14.52 2.37 -28.42
N ILE A 140 14.79 2.54 -27.14
CA ILE A 140 16.15 2.50 -26.59
C ILE A 140 16.74 1.10 -26.72
N TYR A 141 15.96 0.06 -26.45
CA TYR A 141 16.42 -1.32 -26.59
C TYR A 141 16.73 -1.66 -28.05
N MET A 142 15.83 -1.33 -28.98
CA MET A 142 16.05 -1.50 -30.42
C MET A 142 17.29 -0.74 -30.88
N TRP A 143 17.45 0.51 -30.44
CA TRP A 143 18.65 1.29 -30.73
C TRP A 143 19.93 0.63 -30.19
N CYS A 144 19.89 0.09 -28.96
CA CYS A 144 21.02 -0.63 -28.39
C CYS A 144 21.39 -1.85 -29.24
N LEU A 145 20.41 -2.59 -29.75
CA LEU A 145 20.64 -3.73 -30.64
C LEU A 145 21.25 -3.29 -31.97
N GLU A 146 20.70 -2.24 -32.60
CA GLU A 146 21.21 -1.67 -33.86
C GLU A 146 22.68 -1.24 -33.75
N HIS A 147 23.08 -0.73 -32.59
CA HIS A 147 24.44 -0.22 -32.32
C HIS A 147 25.33 -1.26 -31.64
N GLN A 148 24.88 -2.52 -31.55
CA GLN A 148 25.63 -3.64 -30.97
C GLN A 148 26.13 -3.36 -29.55
N ILE A 149 25.35 -2.61 -28.76
CA ILE A 149 25.67 -2.32 -27.37
C ILE A 149 25.74 -3.64 -26.60
N ALA A 150 26.82 -3.85 -25.85
CA ALA A 150 27.05 -5.10 -25.16
C ALA A 150 25.92 -5.39 -24.13
N PRO A 151 25.44 -6.65 -23.98
CA PRO A 151 24.27 -6.95 -23.14
C PRO A 151 24.36 -6.47 -21.68
N HIS A 152 25.56 -6.49 -21.09
CA HIS A 152 25.77 -6.00 -19.73
C HIS A 152 25.61 -4.47 -19.62
N VAL A 153 25.95 -3.72 -20.69
CA VAL A 153 25.74 -2.28 -20.78
C VAL A 153 24.25 -1.98 -20.96
N ILE A 154 23.54 -2.76 -21.77
CA ILE A 154 22.08 -2.64 -21.93
C ILE A 154 21.36 -2.80 -20.59
N LYS A 155 21.63 -3.90 -19.87
CA LYS A 155 21.08 -4.13 -18.52
C LYS A 155 21.39 -2.96 -17.59
N TYR A 156 22.61 -2.45 -17.70
CA TYR A 156 23.04 -1.34 -16.86
C TYR A 156 22.30 -0.03 -17.19
N ILE A 157 22.11 0.32 -18.46
CA ILE A 157 21.32 1.48 -18.90
C ILE A 157 19.90 1.41 -18.30
N PHE A 158 19.24 0.25 -18.41
CA PHE A 158 17.89 0.08 -17.87
C PHE A 158 17.86 0.02 -16.33
N SER A 159 18.96 -0.33 -15.67
CA SER A 159 19.06 -0.27 -14.20
C SER A 159 19.05 1.14 -13.60
N LEU A 160 19.13 2.16 -14.45
CA LEU A 160 19.01 3.56 -14.05
C LEU A 160 17.58 4.07 -14.13
N ASP A 161 16.71 3.30 -14.78
CA ASP A 161 15.32 3.67 -14.91
C ASP A 161 14.59 3.47 -13.58
N THR A 162 13.98 4.54 -13.10
CA THR A 162 13.32 4.55 -11.79
C THR A 162 11.82 4.27 -11.86
N ARG A 163 11.28 3.94 -13.04
CA ARG A 163 9.83 3.74 -13.21
C ARG A 163 9.34 2.58 -12.36
N THR A 164 8.21 2.80 -11.69
CA THR A 164 7.52 1.76 -10.92
C THR A 164 6.47 1.02 -11.73
N ARG A 165 6.11 1.56 -12.90
CA ARG A 165 5.09 1.00 -13.78
C ARG A 165 5.57 0.99 -15.22
N PHE A 166 5.42 -0.15 -15.87
CA PHE A 166 5.57 -0.29 -17.31
C PHE A 166 4.20 -0.58 -17.94
N VAL A 167 3.91 0.08 -19.06
CA VAL A 167 2.72 -0.17 -19.86
C VAL A 167 3.19 -0.62 -21.24
N TYR A 168 3.06 -1.91 -21.53
CA TYR A 168 3.38 -2.44 -22.84
C TYR A 168 2.23 -2.11 -23.81
N ARG A 169 2.52 -1.22 -24.76
CA ARG A 169 1.66 -0.97 -25.92
C ARG A 169 2.25 -1.75 -27.07
N ASN A 170 1.45 -2.61 -27.67
CA ASN A 170 1.92 -3.59 -28.62
C ASN A 170 2.28 -2.98 -29.98
N ASN A 171 3.37 -2.22 -30.01
CA ASN A 171 3.88 -1.56 -31.21
C ASN A 171 4.87 -2.47 -31.97
N MET A 172 5.40 -3.52 -31.34
CA MET A 172 6.37 -4.44 -31.97
C MET A 172 5.74 -5.50 -32.88
N THR A 173 4.49 -5.93 -32.65
CA THR A 173 3.90 -7.05 -33.41
C THR A 173 3.17 -6.63 -34.67
N GLY A 174 3.28 -5.37 -35.10
CA GLY A 174 2.71 -4.94 -36.37
C GLY A 174 3.44 -5.61 -37.54
N GLU A 175 2.71 -6.28 -38.42
CA GLU A 175 3.19 -6.94 -39.64
C GLU A 175 4.06 -6.05 -40.55
N ALA A 176 4.05 -4.73 -40.34
CA ALA A 176 4.87 -3.76 -41.06
C ALA A 176 6.28 -3.51 -40.45
N GLY A 177 6.57 -4.01 -39.25
CA GLY A 177 7.74 -3.59 -38.44
C GLY A 177 8.95 -4.53 -38.43
N GLY A 178 8.84 -5.78 -38.90
CA GLY A 178 9.98 -6.70 -39.05
C GLY A 178 10.69 -7.13 -37.75
N VAL A 179 10.15 -6.83 -36.58
CA VAL A 179 10.74 -7.27 -35.30
C VAL A 179 10.53 -8.78 -35.15
N THR A 180 11.63 -9.53 -35.02
CA THR A 180 11.55 -10.99 -34.86
C THR A 180 11.03 -11.35 -33.46
N THR A 181 10.37 -12.51 -33.33
CA THR A 181 9.95 -13.07 -32.02
C THR A 181 11.11 -13.14 -31.03
N GLN A 182 12.33 -13.38 -31.53
CA GLN A 182 13.56 -13.38 -30.72
C GLN A 182 13.86 -12.01 -30.12
N VAL A 183 13.79 -10.94 -30.92
CA VAL A 183 14.01 -9.57 -30.44
C VAL A 183 12.93 -9.20 -29.42
N PHE A 184 11.67 -9.51 -29.72
CA PHE A 184 10.55 -9.32 -28.80
C PHE A 184 10.79 -10.01 -27.46
N ASN A 185 11.09 -11.31 -27.45
CA ASN A 185 11.37 -12.07 -26.23
C ASN A 185 12.58 -11.50 -25.47
N SER A 186 13.66 -11.15 -26.19
CA SER A 186 14.88 -10.61 -25.58
C SER A 186 14.66 -9.29 -24.83
N PHE A 187 13.68 -8.47 -25.25
CA PHE A 187 13.27 -7.27 -24.52
C PHE A 187 12.75 -7.64 -23.13
N PHE A 188 11.81 -8.59 -23.03
CA PHE A 188 11.24 -9.02 -21.75
C PHE A 188 12.28 -9.64 -20.81
N TYR A 189 13.32 -10.26 -21.36
CA TYR A 189 14.35 -10.95 -20.59
C TYR A 189 15.50 -10.04 -20.15
N THR A 190 15.70 -8.93 -20.86
CA THR A 190 16.82 -8.02 -20.61
C THR A 190 16.38 -6.74 -19.93
N VAL A 191 15.29 -6.14 -20.40
CA VAL A 191 14.84 -4.82 -19.96
C VAL A 191 14.08 -4.92 -18.66
N LEU A 192 13.02 -5.72 -18.59
CA LEU A 192 12.14 -5.73 -17.41
C LEU A 192 12.85 -6.16 -16.11
N PRO A 193 13.70 -7.22 -16.10
CA PRO A 193 14.46 -7.58 -14.91
C PRO A 193 15.51 -6.54 -14.52
N ALA A 194 15.93 -5.68 -15.45
CA ALA A 194 16.90 -4.64 -15.18
C ALA A 194 16.28 -3.42 -14.49
N LEU A 195 14.95 -3.24 -14.52
CA LEU A 195 14.28 -2.10 -13.90
C LEU A 195 14.18 -2.27 -12.37
N PRO A 196 14.98 -1.56 -11.55
CA PRO A 196 15.11 -1.83 -10.11
C PRO A 196 13.84 -1.55 -9.30
N ASN A 197 13.04 -0.58 -9.75
CA ASN A 197 11.86 -0.11 -9.03
C ASN A 197 10.55 -0.62 -9.64
N LEU A 198 10.60 -1.48 -10.65
CA LEU A 198 9.40 -1.98 -11.32
C LEU A 198 8.52 -2.73 -10.32
N GLN A 199 7.26 -2.33 -10.23
CA GLN A 199 6.24 -2.94 -9.38
C GLN A 199 5.11 -3.51 -10.24
N ARG A 200 4.73 -2.80 -11.31
CA ARG A 200 3.59 -3.18 -12.15
C ARG A 200 3.91 -3.22 -13.62
N ILE A 201 3.48 -4.28 -14.28
CA ILE A 201 3.41 -4.39 -15.73
C ILE A 201 1.94 -4.42 -16.16
N THR A 202 1.57 -3.50 -17.04
CA THR A 202 0.24 -3.45 -17.64
C THR A 202 0.40 -3.71 -19.13
N ASP A 203 -0.36 -4.62 -19.70
CA ASP A 203 -0.39 -4.85 -21.15
C ASP A 203 -1.83 -4.85 -21.67
N GLN A 204 -2.00 -4.55 -22.95
CA GLN A 204 -3.29 -4.69 -23.63
C GLN A 204 -3.51 -6.13 -24.11
N ASP A 205 -2.43 -6.77 -24.59
CA ASP A 205 -2.50 -8.05 -25.30
C ASP A 205 -2.12 -9.27 -24.45
N TRP A 206 -1.86 -9.10 -23.15
CA TRP A 206 -1.59 -10.17 -22.17
C TRP A 206 -0.51 -11.18 -22.61
N PHE A 207 0.74 -10.99 -22.17
CA PHE A 207 1.91 -11.82 -22.52
C PHE A 207 2.45 -12.68 -21.35
N PRO A 208 1.65 -13.60 -20.80
CA PRO A 208 1.97 -14.29 -19.55
C PRO A 208 3.17 -15.23 -19.70
N ALA A 209 3.40 -15.81 -20.88
CA ALA A 209 4.54 -16.70 -21.12
C ALA A 209 5.88 -15.95 -21.05
N GLN A 210 6.00 -14.80 -21.72
CA GLN A 210 7.21 -13.98 -21.72
C GLN A 210 7.51 -13.46 -20.30
N ILE A 211 6.49 -12.98 -19.61
CA ILE A 211 6.60 -12.47 -18.23
C ILE A 211 6.98 -13.60 -17.26
N PHE A 212 6.37 -14.78 -17.40
CA PHE A 212 6.73 -15.95 -16.61
C PHE A 212 8.16 -16.41 -16.85
N VAL A 213 8.61 -16.48 -18.11
CA VAL A 213 10.00 -16.81 -18.45
C VAL A 213 10.96 -15.80 -17.82
N SER A 214 10.64 -14.50 -17.94
CA SER A 214 11.44 -13.42 -17.36
C SER A 214 11.59 -13.58 -15.84
N TYR A 215 10.51 -13.95 -15.14
CA TYR A 215 10.52 -14.31 -13.72
C TYR A 215 11.36 -15.56 -13.45
N LYS A 216 11.13 -16.64 -14.20
CA LYS A 216 11.72 -17.94 -13.92
C LYS A 216 13.23 -18.00 -14.22
N ARG A 217 13.69 -17.30 -15.26
CA ARG A 217 15.06 -17.44 -15.80
C ARG A 217 15.89 -16.18 -15.72
N TYR A 218 15.26 -15.00 -15.78
CA TYR A 218 15.97 -13.74 -16.03
C TYR A 218 15.95 -12.75 -14.86
N GLY A 219 15.32 -13.12 -13.74
CA GLY A 219 15.39 -12.37 -12.49
C GLY A 219 14.36 -11.23 -12.37
N LEU A 220 13.26 -11.28 -13.14
CA LEU A 220 12.12 -10.42 -12.83
C LEU A 220 11.61 -10.76 -11.42
N SER A 221 11.36 -9.75 -10.59
CA SER A 221 10.92 -9.98 -9.21
C SER A 221 9.61 -10.78 -9.16
N LYS A 222 9.49 -11.63 -8.14
CA LYS A 222 8.28 -12.43 -7.91
C LYS A 222 7.05 -11.55 -7.72
N GLU A 223 7.20 -10.44 -7.01
CA GLU A 223 6.12 -9.50 -6.69
C GLU A 223 5.52 -8.90 -7.96
N VAL A 224 6.36 -8.46 -8.91
CA VAL A 224 5.91 -7.96 -10.22
C VAL A 224 5.17 -9.04 -11.02
N PHE A 225 5.70 -10.27 -11.03
CA PHE A 225 5.08 -11.40 -11.72
C PHE A 225 3.71 -11.74 -11.13
N GLU A 226 3.61 -11.88 -9.81
CA GLU A 226 2.35 -12.16 -9.11
C GLU A 226 1.35 -11.01 -9.28
N GLU A 227 1.80 -9.77 -9.21
CA GLU A 227 0.95 -8.60 -9.46
C GLU A 227 0.39 -8.60 -10.89
N HIS A 228 1.22 -8.94 -11.87
CA HIS A 228 0.81 -9.05 -13.26
C HIS A 228 -0.27 -10.11 -13.42
N CYS A 229 -0.02 -11.37 -13.01
CA CYS A 229 -0.98 -12.47 -13.10
C CYS A 229 -2.28 -12.20 -12.32
N GLY A 230 -2.18 -11.68 -11.10
CA GLY A 230 -3.31 -11.48 -10.19
C GLY A 230 -4.28 -10.38 -10.62
N LYS A 231 -3.89 -9.50 -11.54
CA LYS A 231 -4.75 -8.43 -12.09
C LYS A 231 -5.43 -8.78 -13.40
N SER A 232 -5.28 -10.01 -13.91
CA SER A 232 -5.95 -10.39 -15.16
C SER A 232 -7.47 -10.35 -15.00
N PRO A 233 -8.21 -9.58 -15.81
CA PRO A 233 -9.66 -9.68 -15.85
C PRO A 233 -10.14 -10.84 -16.73
N ARG A 234 -9.22 -11.59 -17.36
CA ARG A 234 -9.54 -12.60 -18.36
C ARG A 234 -10.10 -13.86 -17.68
N LYS A 235 -11.16 -14.43 -18.29
CA LYS A 235 -11.72 -15.73 -17.90
C LYS A 235 -11.02 -16.91 -18.56
N VAL A 236 -10.32 -16.66 -19.66
CA VAL A 236 -9.61 -17.66 -20.46
C VAL A 236 -8.12 -17.37 -20.43
N CYS A 237 -7.31 -18.35 -20.06
CA CYS A 237 -5.87 -18.35 -20.26
C CYS A 237 -5.55 -19.02 -21.59
N ALA A 238 -5.42 -18.22 -22.66
CA ALA A 238 -4.99 -18.72 -23.96
C ALA A 238 -3.46 -18.87 -24.01
N CYS A 239 -2.99 -20.01 -24.52
CA CYS A 239 -1.59 -20.30 -24.78
C CYS A 239 -1.45 -20.69 -26.26
N ALA A 240 -1.18 -19.70 -27.10
CA ALA A 240 -1.00 -19.89 -28.55
C ALA A 240 0.40 -20.42 -28.88
N GLN A 241 0.59 -20.91 -30.10
CA GLN A 241 1.85 -21.54 -30.53
C GLN A 241 3.10 -20.66 -30.27
N PRO A 242 3.11 -19.34 -30.56
CA PRO A 242 4.29 -18.51 -30.26
C PRO A 242 4.67 -18.45 -28.77
N GLN A 243 3.68 -18.59 -27.87
CA GLN A 243 3.92 -18.63 -26.43
C GLN A 243 4.50 -19.98 -26.03
N LEU A 244 4.03 -21.08 -26.63
CA LEU A 244 4.60 -22.41 -26.43
C LEU A 244 6.04 -22.50 -26.92
N ASP A 245 6.31 -21.99 -28.12
CA ASP A 245 7.66 -21.94 -28.69
C ASP A 245 8.60 -21.18 -27.74
N THR A 246 8.11 -20.08 -27.17
CA THR A 246 8.83 -19.29 -26.17
C THR A 246 9.15 -20.11 -24.90
N LEU A 247 8.18 -20.84 -24.35
CA LEU A 247 8.41 -21.70 -23.18
C LEU A 247 9.40 -22.82 -23.51
N GLN A 248 9.26 -23.46 -24.67
CA GLN A 248 10.09 -24.59 -25.10
C GLN A 248 11.54 -24.16 -25.37
N CYS A 249 11.77 -23.00 -26.01
CA CYS A 249 13.11 -22.45 -26.22
C CYS A 249 13.88 -22.25 -24.91
N GLU A 250 13.15 -21.99 -23.83
CA GLU A 250 13.68 -21.74 -22.48
C GLU A 250 13.69 -22.99 -21.59
N GLY A 251 13.38 -24.15 -22.20
CA GLY A 251 13.31 -25.45 -21.54
C GLY A 251 12.28 -25.48 -20.42
N ILE A 252 11.17 -24.73 -20.56
CA ILE A 252 10.09 -24.71 -19.58
C ILE A 252 8.92 -25.56 -20.09
N SER A 253 8.48 -26.51 -19.26
CA SER A 253 7.32 -27.35 -19.59
C SER A 253 6.00 -26.60 -19.42
N LEU A 254 4.98 -26.99 -20.19
CA LEU A 254 3.62 -26.49 -20.03
C LEU A 254 3.07 -26.75 -18.63
N LYS A 255 3.39 -27.91 -18.05
CA LYS A 255 3.03 -28.29 -16.69
C LYS A 255 3.59 -27.32 -15.65
N GLU A 256 4.85 -26.95 -15.76
CA GLU A 256 5.48 -25.95 -14.89
C GLU A 256 4.83 -24.58 -15.05
N TYR A 257 4.58 -24.16 -16.29
CA TYR A 257 3.90 -22.90 -16.61
C TYR A 257 2.51 -22.82 -15.98
N PHE A 258 1.63 -23.77 -16.28
CA PHE A 258 0.25 -23.73 -15.78
C PHE A 258 0.16 -23.91 -14.27
N SER A 259 0.96 -24.79 -13.68
CA SER A 259 0.99 -24.98 -12.22
C SER A 259 1.47 -23.74 -11.45
N THR A 260 2.21 -22.83 -12.10
CA THR A 260 2.66 -21.57 -11.49
C THR A 260 1.71 -20.41 -11.78
N VAL A 261 1.28 -20.25 -13.05
CA VAL A 261 0.51 -19.09 -13.49
C VAL A 261 -0.96 -19.19 -13.10
N ILE A 262 -1.59 -20.36 -13.26
CA ILE A 262 -3.04 -20.50 -13.07
C ILE A 262 -3.48 -20.20 -11.62
N PRO A 263 -2.80 -20.66 -10.56
CA PRO A 263 -3.19 -20.32 -9.19
C PRO A 263 -3.19 -18.82 -8.87
N LEU A 264 -2.42 -18.03 -9.62
CA LEU A 264 -2.35 -16.57 -9.45
C LEU A 264 -3.50 -15.85 -10.19
N MET A 265 -4.07 -16.46 -11.23
CA MET A 265 -5.11 -15.88 -12.07
C MET A 265 -6.52 -16.22 -11.57
N LYS A 266 -6.98 -15.53 -10.52
CA LYS A 266 -8.25 -15.82 -9.82
C LYS A 266 -9.53 -15.81 -10.68
N CYS A 267 -9.51 -15.09 -11.81
CA CYS A 267 -10.67 -14.99 -12.70
C CYS A 267 -10.70 -16.05 -13.81
N VAL A 268 -9.61 -16.81 -14.00
CA VAL A 268 -9.52 -17.80 -15.06
C VAL A 268 -10.28 -19.06 -14.69
N THR A 269 -11.18 -19.46 -15.58
CA THR A 269 -11.97 -20.70 -15.49
C THR A 269 -11.75 -21.61 -16.70
N ALA A 270 -11.04 -21.14 -17.72
CA ALA A 270 -10.80 -21.89 -18.96
C ALA A 270 -9.34 -21.77 -19.41
N ILE A 271 -8.80 -22.85 -19.99
CA ILE A 271 -7.50 -22.85 -20.67
C ILE A 271 -7.73 -23.20 -22.14
N SER A 272 -7.13 -22.42 -23.04
CA SER A 272 -7.17 -22.70 -24.49
C SER A 272 -5.74 -22.88 -24.99
N VAL A 273 -5.49 -24.00 -25.65
CA VAL A 273 -4.23 -24.34 -26.33
C VAL A 273 -4.50 -24.55 -27.82
N ARG A 274 -5.52 -23.85 -28.34
CA ARG A 274 -6.02 -23.98 -29.70
C ARG A 274 -4.95 -23.76 -30.78
N ASP A 275 -5.06 -24.54 -31.85
CA ASP A 275 -4.21 -24.50 -33.05
C ASP A 275 -2.71 -24.57 -32.69
N THR A 276 -2.37 -25.41 -31.73
CA THR A 276 -0.99 -25.66 -31.30
C THR A 276 -0.51 -27.06 -31.67
N TYR A 277 0.81 -27.25 -31.61
CA TYR A 277 1.49 -28.51 -31.86
C TYR A 277 1.78 -29.31 -30.58
N ILE A 278 1.08 -29.02 -29.47
CA ILE A 278 1.26 -29.80 -28.24
C ILE A 278 0.93 -31.28 -28.49
N ASP A 279 1.71 -32.15 -27.87
CA ASP A 279 1.59 -33.60 -28.01
C ASP A 279 1.11 -34.30 -26.73
N THR A 280 0.94 -33.54 -25.64
CA THR A 280 0.59 -34.07 -24.33
C THR A 280 -0.33 -33.15 -23.53
N LEU A 281 -1.16 -33.78 -22.68
CA LEU A 281 -2.07 -33.16 -21.72
C LEU A 281 -1.69 -33.50 -20.25
N ASP A 282 -0.45 -33.91 -19.99
CA ASP A 282 0.05 -34.32 -18.67
C ASP A 282 -0.05 -33.23 -17.56
N TRP A 283 -0.29 -31.99 -17.95
CA TRP A 283 -0.53 -30.83 -17.10
C TRP A 283 -1.97 -30.73 -16.60
N CYS A 284 -2.95 -31.27 -17.35
CA CYS A 284 -4.38 -31.20 -17.02
C CYS A 284 -4.70 -31.69 -15.59
N PRO A 285 -4.21 -32.85 -15.12
CA PRO A 285 -4.57 -33.36 -13.79
C PRO A 285 -4.07 -32.48 -12.63
N SER A 286 -3.10 -31.59 -12.87
CA SER A 286 -2.53 -30.70 -11.86
C SER A 286 -3.24 -29.36 -11.74
N LEU A 287 -4.23 -29.10 -12.60
CA LEU A 287 -4.96 -27.83 -12.59
C LEU A 287 -5.89 -27.72 -11.38
N PRO A 288 -6.08 -26.49 -10.84
CA PRO A 288 -7.07 -26.24 -9.80
C PRO A 288 -8.50 -26.56 -10.26
N GLU A 289 -9.37 -26.92 -9.30
CA GLU A 289 -10.79 -27.20 -9.57
C GLU A 289 -11.57 -26.00 -10.12
N SER A 290 -11.02 -24.78 -10.00
CA SER A 290 -11.59 -23.58 -10.62
C SER A 290 -11.50 -23.60 -12.14
N ILE A 291 -10.65 -24.44 -12.74
CA ILE A 291 -10.56 -24.62 -14.19
C ILE A 291 -11.60 -25.65 -14.62
N THR A 292 -12.61 -25.15 -15.32
CA THR A 292 -13.79 -25.93 -15.72
C THR A 292 -13.84 -26.19 -17.22
N GLU A 293 -13.04 -25.50 -18.03
CA GLU A 293 -13.07 -25.62 -19.48
C GLU A 293 -11.66 -25.78 -20.08
N ILE A 294 -11.52 -26.72 -21.02
CA ILE A 294 -10.31 -26.94 -21.81
C ILE A 294 -10.67 -26.88 -23.30
N ASP A 295 -10.03 -25.98 -24.04
CA ASP A 295 -10.15 -25.84 -25.49
C ASP A 295 -8.88 -26.38 -26.19
N ILE A 296 -9.06 -27.45 -26.96
CA ILE A 296 -8.04 -28.21 -27.69
C ILE A 296 -8.32 -28.25 -29.20
N CYS A 297 -9.14 -27.32 -29.71
CA CYS A 297 -9.39 -27.21 -31.15
C CYS A 297 -8.07 -27.11 -31.93
N GLY A 298 -7.94 -27.84 -33.04
CA GLY A 298 -6.73 -27.79 -33.88
C GLY A 298 -5.50 -28.54 -33.36
N CYS A 299 -5.55 -29.14 -32.17
CA CYS A 299 -4.43 -29.87 -31.57
C CYS A 299 -4.35 -31.31 -32.08
N HIS A 300 -3.76 -31.50 -33.26
CA HIS A 300 -3.69 -32.80 -33.96
C HIS A 300 -2.58 -33.74 -33.46
N ASN A 301 -1.61 -33.24 -32.68
CA ASN A 301 -0.47 -34.03 -32.21
C ASN A 301 -0.73 -34.75 -30.88
N ILE A 302 -1.84 -34.45 -30.20
CA ILE A 302 -2.19 -35.11 -28.94
C ILE A 302 -2.67 -36.52 -29.25
N ALA A 303 -1.91 -37.53 -28.82
CA ALA A 303 -2.25 -38.93 -28.99
C ALA A 303 -2.93 -39.56 -27.75
N ASP A 304 -2.81 -38.91 -26.59
CA ASP A 304 -3.39 -39.38 -25.32
C ASP A 304 -4.21 -38.27 -24.66
N PHE A 305 -5.54 -38.45 -24.70
CA PHE A 305 -6.49 -37.55 -24.06
C PHE A 305 -6.93 -38.01 -22.66
N THR A 306 -6.46 -39.17 -22.18
CA THR A 306 -6.83 -39.70 -20.85
C THR A 306 -6.57 -38.72 -19.69
N PRO A 307 -5.57 -37.80 -19.73
CA PRO A 307 -5.40 -36.80 -18.67
C PRO A 307 -6.63 -35.93 -18.40
N LEU A 308 -7.50 -35.69 -19.39
CA LEU A 308 -8.75 -34.92 -19.20
C LEU A 308 -9.71 -35.63 -18.24
N VAL A 309 -9.77 -36.96 -18.28
CA VAL A 309 -10.66 -37.76 -17.43
C VAL A 309 -10.26 -37.65 -15.96
N TYR A 310 -8.99 -37.36 -15.65
CA TYR A 310 -8.49 -37.20 -14.29
C TYR A 310 -8.65 -35.79 -13.72
N MET A 311 -9.10 -34.82 -14.52
CA MET A 311 -9.42 -33.49 -14.01
C MET A 311 -10.65 -33.55 -13.10
N LYS A 312 -10.53 -32.92 -11.92
CA LYS A 312 -11.61 -32.87 -10.93
C LYS A 312 -12.65 -31.79 -11.24
N GLY A 313 -12.20 -30.62 -11.69
CA GLY A 313 -13.06 -29.46 -11.94
C GLY A 313 -13.61 -29.35 -13.36
N LEU A 314 -13.18 -30.23 -14.28
CA LEU A 314 -13.54 -30.15 -15.70
C LEU A 314 -15.04 -30.33 -15.90
N LYS A 315 -15.66 -29.39 -16.61
CA LYS A 315 -17.09 -29.38 -16.98
C LYS A 315 -17.31 -29.32 -18.47
N LYS A 316 -16.32 -28.82 -19.23
CA LYS A 316 -16.44 -28.63 -20.67
C LYS A 316 -15.13 -28.88 -21.40
N VAL A 317 -15.20 -29.61 -22.50
CA VAL A 317 -14.09 -29.76 -23.46
C VAL A 317 -14.56 -29.29 -24.83
N VAL A 318 -13.81 -28.35 -25.41
CA VAL A 318 -14.05 -27.85 -26.78
C VAL A 318 -13.01 -28.47 -27.71
N TYR A 319 -13.49 -29.05 -28.80
CA TYR A 319 -12.67 -29.71 -29.82
C TYR A 319 -13.28 -29.46 -31.20
N ASN A 320 -12.58 -29.86 -32.26
CA ASN A 320 -13.07 -29.74 -33.63
C ASN A 320 -12.57 -30.88 -34.52
N GLY A 321 -12.92 -30.89 -35.81
CA GLY A 321 -12.55 -31.94 -36.75
C GLY A 321 -11.05 -32.09 -37.03
N LYS A 322 -10.21 -31.20 -36.48
CA LYS A 322 -8.74 -31.29 -36.54
C LYS A 322 -8.13 -31.96 -35.30
N THR A 323 -8.91 -32.20 -34.26
CA THR A 323 -8.46 -32.96 -33.09
C THR A 323 -8.25 -34.43 -33.49
N ASP A 324 -7.22 -35.09 -32.94
CA ASP A 324 -6.92 -36.47 -33.28
C ASP A 324 -8.07 -37.44 -32.93
N SER A 325 -8.27 -38.46 -33.77
CA SER A 325 -9.37 -39.43 -33.64
C SER A 325 -9.35 -40.23 -32.33
N SER A 326 -8.21 -40.32 -31.64
CA SER A 326 -8.11 -40.93 -30.32
C SER A 326 -8.95 -40.22 -29.24
N PHE A 327 -9.35 -38.96 -29.47
CA PHE A 327 -10.28 -38.25 -28.59
C PHE A 327 -11.64 -38.95 -28.47
N GLU A 328 -12.15 -39.58 -29.55
CA GLU A 328 -13.42 -40.31 -29.52
C GLU A 328 -13.40 -41.50 -28.55
N LEU A 329 -12.22 -42.06 -28.25
CA LEU A 329 -12.07 -43.18 -27.31
C LEU A 329 -12.35 -42.78 -25.85
N ILE A 330 -12.18 -41.50 -25.50
CA ILE A 330 -12.40 -41.02 -24.13
C ILE A 330 -13.74 -40.27 -23.96
N LYS A 331 -14.42 -39.93 -25.06
CA LYS A 331 -15.66 -39.13 -25.06
C LYS A 331 -16.75 -39.72 -24.17
N GLY A 332 -16.94 -41.04 -24.24
CA GLY A 332 -17.88 -41.75 -23.37
C GLY A 332 -17.52 -41.65 -21.88
N GLN A 333 -16.23 -41.63 -21.54
CA GLN A 333 -15.77 -41.46 -20.15
C GLN A 333 -16.03 -40.03 -19.66
N LEU A 334 -15.78 -39.02 -20.50
CA LEU A 334 -16.10 -37.63 -20.18
C LEU A 334 -17.60 -37.42 -19.94
N LEU A 335 -18.45 -37.94 -20.85
CA LEU A 335 -19.91 -37.85 -20.71
C LEU A 335 -20.42 -38.56 -19.46
N SER A 336 -19.84 -39.71 -19.07
CA SER A 336 -20.20 -40.41 -17.83
C SER A 336 -19.88 -39.63 -16.55
N LYS A 337 -18.99 -38.64 -16.65
CA LYS A 337 -18.63 -37.70 -15.58
C LYS A 337 -19.35 -36.35 -15.72
N GLU A 338 -20.41 -36.29 -16.53
CA GLU A 338 -21.20 -35.08 -16.78
C GLU A 338 -20.39 -33.92 -17.40
N VAL A 339 -19.29 -34.24 -18.10
CA VAL A 339 -18.51 -33.24 -18.84
C VAL A 339 -19.16 -32.99 -20.20
N GLU A 340 -19.49 -31.73 -20.51
CA GLU A 340 -19.94 -31.30 -21.83
C GLU A 340 -18.80 -31.44 -22.84
N VAL A 341 -19.05 -32.12 -23.96
CA VAL A 341 -18.08 -32.25 -25.05
C VAL A 341 -18.67 -31.54 -26.27
N ARG A 342 -18.09 -30.39 -26.63
CA ARG A 342 -18.61 -29.48 -27.67
C ARG A 342 -17.72 -29.52 -28.90
N ASP A 343 -18.30 -29.94 -30.02
CA ASP A 343 -17.70 -29.82 -31.35
C ASP A 343 -17.92 -28.41 -31.88
N GLU A 344 -16.84 -27.66 -32.08
CA GLU A 344 -16.90 -26.30 -32.60
C GLU A 344 -17.31 -26.22 -34.07
N ASP A 345 -17.03 -27.26 -34.86
CA ASP A 345 -17.44 -27.30 -36.28
C ASP A 345 -18.94 -27.60 -36.43
N HIS A 346 -19.59 -28.12 -35.38
CA HIS A 346 -21.02 -28.48 -35.36
C HIS A 346 -21.72 -27.97 -34.07
N PRO A 347 -21.86 -26.64 -33.90
CA PRO A 347 -22.37 -26.06 -32.65
C PRO A 347 -23.86 -26.39 -32.37
N GLU A 348 -24.63 -26.75 -33.40
CA GLU A 348 -26.08 -27.02 -33.32
C GLU A 348 -26.45 -28.23 -32.45
N ALA A 349 -25.52 -29.15 -32.15
CA ALA A 349 -25.81 -30.33 -31.33
C ALA A 349 -25.96 -30.01 -29.82
N ALA A 350 -25.51 -28.85 -29.35
CA ALA A 350 -25.57 -28.47 -27.93
C ALA A 350 -26.89 -27.77 -27.55
N GLU A 351 -27.57 -27.11 -28.48
CA GLU A 351 -28.81 -26.37 -28.20
C GLU A 351 -30.05 -27.27 -28.18
N ALA A 352 -30.01 -28.44 -28.84
CA ALA A 352 -31.15 -29.36 -28.92
C ALA A 352 -31.55 -30.02 -27.58
N LYS A 353 -30.70 -29.98 -26.54
CA LYS A 353 -31.02 -30.52 -25.21
C LYS A 353 -31.73 -29.54 -24.27
N VAL A 354 -31.76 -28.24 -24.59
CA VAL A 354 -32.45 -27.23 -23.75
C VAL A 354 -33.93 -27.13 -24.13
N THR A 355 -34.28 -27.43 -25.38
CA THR A 355 -35.67 -27.34 -25.87
C THR A 355 -36.55 -28.55 -25.52
N GLU A 356 -36.00 -29.71 -25.15
CA GLU A 356 -36.83 -30.87 -24.73
C GLU A 356 -37.29 -30.81 -23.26
N GLU A 357 -36.66 -30.00 -22.39
CA GLU A 357 -37.13 -29.80 -21.00
C GLU A 357 -38.19 -28.69 -20.86
N GLU A 358 -38.40 -27.84 -21.88
CA GLU A 358 -39.45 -26.81 -21.85
C GLU A 358 -40.81 -27.31 -22.37
N ASP A 359 -40.87 -28.42 -23.11
CA ASP A 359 -42.12 -29.00 -23.62
C ASP A 359 -42.74 -30.08 -22.69
N GLU A 360 -42.04 -30.53 -21.64
CA GLU A 360 -42.63 -31.42 -20.59
C GLU A 360 -43.27 -30.66 -19.41
N ASN A 361 -43.21 -29.31 -19.40
CA ASN A 361 -43.81 -28.46 -18.36
C ASN A 361 -44.83 -27.43 -18.89
N ALA A 362 -45.34 -27.59 -20.13
CA ALA A 362 -46.37 -26.74 -20.72
C ALA A 362 -47.76 -27.40 -20.77
#